data_AF-A0A843DIT5-F1
#
_entry.id   AF-A0A843DIT5-F1
#
_cell.length_a   1.000
_cell.length_b   1.000
_cell.length_c   1.000
_cell.angle_alpha   90.00
_cell.angle_beta   90.00
_cell.angle_gamma   90.00
#
_symmetry.space_group_name_H-M   'P 1'
#
loop_
_entity.id
_entity.type
_entity.pdbx_description
1 polymer ?
#
loop_
_entity_poly.entity_id
_entity_poly.type
_entity_poly.pdbx_seq_one_letter_code
_entity_poly.pdbx_strand_id
1 'polypeptide(L)'
;MATIVQPYKKGYKVFFCDDKKAGKIKHVGTVELEQTSKGMRPSEFFVRRPGTSHVQKTPTKEFITVLRANGAVMLTETLPEFQDFLRGMNIKWEKVSLCR
;
A
#
# COMPACT_ATOMS: atom_id res chain seq x y z
N MET A 1 6.31 -11.75 3.33
CA MET A 1 5.88 -10.37 3.59
C MET A 1 4.45 -10.20 3.15
N ALA A 2 3.61 -9.54 3.95
CA ALA A 2 2.24 -9.19 3.60
C ALA A 2 2.14 -7.67 3.48
N THR A 3 1.34 -7.19 2.53
CA THR A 3 1.08 -5.76 2.39
C THR A 3 -0.39 -5.51 2.71
N ILE A 4 -0.66 -4.69 3.72
CA ILE A 4 -2.03 -4.34 4.12
C ILE A 4 -2.30 -2.90 3.73
N VAL A 5 -3.45 -2.62 3.12
CA VAL A 5 -3.85 -1.27 2.71
C VAL A 5 -5.19 -0.91 3.35
N GLN A 6 -5.24 0.29 3.91
CA GLN A 6 -6.45 0.88 4.47
C GLN A 6 -6.59 2.34 4.00
N PRO A 7 -7.81 2.89 3.92
CA PRO A 7 -7.98 4.30 3.60
C PRO A 7 -7.38 5.19 4.70
N TYR A 8 -6.82 6.33 4.29
CA TYR A 8 -6.19 7.27 5.22
C TYR A 8 -6.21 8.69 4.69
N LYS A 9 -7.01 9.57 5.32
CA LYS A 9 -7.12 10.99 4.99
C LYS A 9 -7.30 11.21 3.47
N LYS A 10 -6.30 11.76 2.77
CA LYS A 10 -6.32 12.07 1.34
C LYS A 10 -5.79 10.94 0.44
N GLY A 11 -5.48 9.78 1.00
CA GLY A 11 -4.99 8.64 0.24
C GLY A 11 -5.13 7.35 1.03
N TYR A 12 -4.05 6.56 1.02
CA TYR A 12 -4.06 5.19 1.52
C TYR A 12 -2.85 4.96 2.41
N LYS A 13 -3.07 4.30 3.53
CA LYS A 13 -1.99 3.85 4.41
C LYS A 13 -1.66 2.41 4.09
N VAL A 14 -0.38 2.15 3.89
CA VAL A 14 0.17 0.86 3.49
C VAL A 14 1.05 0.33 4.60
N PHE A 15 0.78 -0.86 5.09
CA PHE A 15 1.59 -1.54 6.08
C PHE A 15 2.35 -2.68 5.41
N PHE A 16 3.66 -2.66 5.56
CA PHE A 16 4.53 -3.74 5.13
C PHE A 16 4.86 -4.61 6.34
N CYS A 17 4.30 -5.81 6.36
CA CYS A 17 4.44 -6.78 7.44
C CYS A 17 5.40 -7.90 7.03
N ASP A 18 6.29 -8.30 7.93
CA ASP A 18 7.30 -9.33 7.63
C ASP A 18 6.68 -10.73 7.51
N ASP A 19 5.70 -11.03 8.36
CA ASP A 19 5.20 -12.39 8.59
C ASP A 19 3.67 -12.53 8.45
N LYS A 20 3.23 -13.67 7.90
CA LYS A 20 1.80 -14.01 7.70
C LYS A 20 1.09 -14.42 9.01
N LYS A 21 1.81 -14.68 10.10
CA LYS A 21 1.27 -15.14 11.39
C LYS A 21 1.70 -14.29 12.59
N ALA A 22 2.83 -13.58 12.53
CA ALA A 22 3.43 -12.88 13.69
C ALA A 22 3.64 -11.35 13.53
N GLY A 23 2.81 -10.68 12.72
CA GLY A 23 2.28 -9.33 13.00
C GLY A 23 3.23 -8.13 13.20
N LYS A 24 4.54 -8.24 12.92
CA LYS A 24 5.43 -7.07 13.06
C LYS A 24 5.41 -6.21 11.80
N ILE A 25 4.90 -4.98 11.97
CA ILE A 25 4.94 -3.92 10.95
C ILE A 25 6.40 -3.48 10.80
N LYS A 26 7.01 -3.74 9.64
CA LYS A 26 8.36 -3.29 9.32
C LYS A 26 8.37 -1.87 8.78
N HIS A 27 7.42 -1.51 7.93
CA HIS A 27 7.34 -0.18 7.36
C HIS A 27 5.88 0.26 7.24
N VAL A 28 5.66 1.55 7.40
CA VAL A 28 4.34 2.17 7.17
C VAL A 28 4.51 3.21 6.08
N GLY A 29 3.85 3.00 4.95
CA GLY A 29 3.75 3.97 3.87
C GLY A 29 2.42 4.72 3.89
N THR A 30 2.40 5.91 3.31
CA THR A 30 1.21 6.58 2.84
C THR A 30 1.37 6.79 1.34
N VAL A 31 0.36 6.42 0.56
CA VAL A 31 0.32 6.62 -0.89
C VAL A 31 -0.92 7.41 -1.26
N GLU A 32 -0.75 8.42 -2.10
CA GLU A 32 -1.85 9.14 -2.72
C GLU A 32 -1.98 8.67 -4.16
N LEU A 33 -3.19 8.30 -4.56
CA LEU A 33 -3.50 7.92 -5.93
C LEU A 33 -4.17 9.10 -6.63
N GLU A 34 -3.81 9.31 -7.88
CA GLU A 34 -4.41 10.33 -8.74
C GLU A 34 -4.88 9.69 -10.03
N GLN A 35 -6.01 10.18 -10.54
CA GLN A 35 -6.57 9.74 -11.81
C GLN A 35 -5.78 10.36 -12.96
N THR A 36 -5.16 9.51 -13.77
CA THR A 36 -4.46 9.94 -14.98
C THR A 36 -5.19 9.43 -16.22
N SER A 37 -4.84 9.95 -17.40
CA SER A 37 -5.36 9.46 -18.69
C SER A 37 -5.07 7.96 -18.93
N LYS A 38 -4.19 7.34 -18.14
CA LYS A 38 -3.81 5.91 -18.21
C LYS A 38 -4.31 5.10 -17.01
N GLY A 39 -5.31 5.60 -16.28
CA GLY A 39 -5.87 4.98 -15.08
C GLY A 39 -5.29 5.55 -13.78
N MET A 40 -5.59 4.91 -12.65
CA MET A 40 -5.10 5.33 -11.34
C MET A 40 -3.59 5.11 -11.20
N ARG A 41 -2.86 6.15 -10.78
CA ARG A 41 -1.40 6.10 -10.57
C ARG A 41 -1.04 6.66 -9.20
N PRO A 42 0.03 6.15 -8.55
CA PRO A 42 0.58 6.78 -7.36
C PRO A 42 1.19 8.14 -7.71
N SER A 43 0.66 9.20 -7.13
CA SER A 43 1.16 10.57 -7.27
C SER A 43 2.31 10.80 -6.29
N GLU A 44 2.06 10.52 -5.01
CA GLU A 44 3.07 10.63 -3.96
C GLU A 44 3.11 9.36 -3.10
N PHE A 45 4.33 8.97 -2.73
CA PHE A 45 4.55 7.86 -1.81
C PHE A 45 5.51 8.31 -0.71
N PHE A 46 5.07 8.20 0.53
CA PHE A 46 5.83 8.55 1.71
C PHE A 46 6.00 7.32 2.57
N VAL A 47 7.23 7.00 2.98
CA VAL A 47 7.51 5.88 3.88
C VAL A 47 7.97 6.42 5.22
N ARG A 48 7.33 5.93 6.28
CA ARG A 48 7.77 6.10 7.66
C ARG A 48 8.44 4.80 8.12
N ARG A 49 9.71 4.92 8.51
CA ARG A 49 10.44 3.81 9.15
C ARG A 49 10.09 3.76 10.65
N PRO A 50 9.93 2.57 11.23
CA PRO A 50 9.75 2.42 12.67
C PRO A 50 10.93 3.04 13.41
N GLY A 51 10.63 3.83 14.44
CA GLY A 51 11.64 4.58 15.22
C GLY A 51 11.99 5.97 14.66
N THR A 52 11.42 6.38 13.52
CA THR A 52 11.64 7.73 12.97
C THR A 52 10.33 8.53 12.90
N SER A 53 10.39 9.81 13.29
CA SER A 53 9.26 10.73 13.20
C SER A 53 9.08 11.29 11.79
N HIS A 54 10.13 11.30 10.97
CA HIS A 54 10.10 11.90 9.63
C HIS A 54 9.64 10.89 8.58
N VAL A 55 8.64 11.28 7.81
CA VAL A 55 8.22 10.60 6.58
C VAL A 55 9.21 10.95 5.46
N GLN A 56 9.72 9.94 4.75
CA GLN A 56 10.59 10.15 3.60
C GLN A 56 9.80 9.99 2.31
N LYS A 57 9.84 11.00 1.44
CA LYS A 57 9.31 10.90 0.08
C LYS A 57 10.12 9.85 -0.66
N THR A 58 9.45 8.76 -1.02
CA THR A 58 10.05 7.60 -1.66
C THR A 58 9.57 7.56 -3.11
N PRO A 59 10.43 7.21 -4.08
CA PRO A 59 10.00 7.09 -5.47
C PRO A 59 8.82 6.12 -5.60
N THR A 60 7.78 6.53 -6.32
CA THR A 60 6.57 5.71 -6.57
C THR A 60 6.88 4.43 -7.35
N LYS A 61 7.99 4.40 -8.09
CA LYS A 61 8.52 3.19 -8.73
C LYS A 61 8.93 2.13 -7.71
N GLU A 62 9.57 2.53 -6.60
CA GLU A 62 9.96 1.58 -5.55
C GLU A 62 8.72 0.98 -4.87
N PHE A 63 7.69 1.80 -4.64
CA PHE A 63 6.41 1.31 -4.13
C PHE A 63 5.86 0.15 -4.96
N ILE A 64 5.78 0.35 -6.29
CA ILE A 64 5.29 -0.66 -7.22
C ILE A 64 6.16 -1.93 -7.17
N THR A 65 7.47 -1.78 -7.15
CA THR A 65 8.42 -2.90 -7.06
C THR A 65 8.17 -3.71 -5.80
N VAL A 66 8.01 -3.04 -4.65
CA VAL A 66 7.75 -3.71 -3.36
C VAL A 66 6.40 -4.41 -3.37
N LEU A 67 5.34 -3.80 -3.91
CA LEU A 67 4.04 -4.45 -4.03
C LEU A 67 4.12 -5.75 -4.84
N ARG A 68 4.82 -5.71 -5.99
CA ARG A 68 5.01 -6.89 -6.84
C ARG A 68 5.84 -7.98 -6.16
N ALA A 69 6.87 -7.59 -5.42
CA ALA A 69 7.73 -8.53 -4.70
C ALA A 69 7.01 -9.20 -3.51
N ASN A 70 6.12 -8.47 -2.82
CA ASN A 70 5.41 -8.98 -1.65
C ASN A 70 4.23 -9.90 -1.98
N GLY A 71 3.74 -9.89 -3.23
CA GLY A 71 2.64 -10.76 -3.68
C GLY A 71 1.26 -10.12 -3.50
N ALA A 72 0.31 -10.88 -2.94
CA ALA A 72 -1.07 -10.42 -2.80
C ALA A 72 -1.20 -9.28 -1.77
N VAL A 73 -1.86 -8.19 -2.15
CA VAL A 73 -2.16 -7.05 -1.29
C VAL A 73 -3.46 -7.30 -0.52
N MET A 74 -3.42 -7.17 0.79
CA MET A 74 -4.58 -7.32 1.66
C MET A 74 -5.28 -5.97 1.83
N LEU A 75 -6.50 -5.83 1.35
CA LEU A 75 -7.32 -4.62 1.50
C LEU A 75 -8.23 -4.77 2.71
N THR A 76 -8.25 -3.77 3.61
CA THR A 76 -9.15 -3.79 4.78
C THR A 76 -10.61 -3.61 4.39
N GLU A 77 -10.87 -2.97 3.26
CA GLU A 77 -12.19 -2.68 2.74
C GLU A 77 -12.19 -2.62 1.21
N THR A 78 -13.35 -2.32 0.62
CA THR A 78 -13.48 -2.16 -0.84
C THR A 78 -12.99 -0.76 -1.23
N LEU A 79 -11.85 -0.69 -1.88
CA LEU A 79 -11.20 0.55 -2.31
C LEU A 79 -11.16 0.61 -3.85
N PRO A 80 -12.20 1.12 -4.53
CA PRO A 80 -12.34 0.99 -5.98
C PRO A 80 -11.18 1.62 -6.76
N GLU A 81 -10.73 2.80 -6.36
CA GLU A 81 -9.60 3.51 -6.97
C GLU A 81 -8.29 2.73 -6.81
N PHE A 82 -8.06 2.18 -5.61
CA PHE A 82 -6.87 1.39 -5.33
C PHE A 82 -6.90 0.05 -6.05
N GLN A 83 -8.08 -0.58 -6.14
CA GLN A 83 -8.28 -1.81 -6.89
C GLN A 83 -8.05 -1.60 -8.39
N ASP A 84 -8.48 -0.46 -8.95
CA ASP A 84 -8.20 -0.10 -10.34
C ASP A 84 -6.69 0.05 -10.58
N PHE A 85 -5.98 0.73 -9.68
CA PHE A 85 -4.52 0.81 -9.70
C PHE A 85 -3.86 -0.58 -9.67
N LEU A 86 -4.25 -1.45 -8.73
CA LEU A 86 -3.69 -2.79 -8.63
C LEU A 86 -3.97 -3.63 -9.89
N ARG A 87 -5.18 -3.52 -10.44
CA ARG A 87 -5.57 -4.18 -11.69
C ARG A 87 -4.71 -3.70 -12.86
N GLY A 88 -4.52 -2.38 -13.01
CA GLY A 88 -3.67 -1.80 -14.05
C GLY A 88 -2.20 -2.22 -13.94
N MET A 89 -1.75 -2.58 -12.73
CA MET A 89 -0.38 -3.02 -12.46
C MET A 89 -0.20 -4.55 -12.46
N ASN A 90 -1.27 -5.30 -12.70
CA ASN A 90 -1.36 -6.77 -12.61
C ASN A 90 -0.93 -7.31 -11.23
N ILE A 91 -1.32 -6.62 -10.16
CA ILE A 91 -1.03 -6.99 -8.77
C ILE A 91 -2.28 -7.65 -8.19
N LYS A 92 -2.12 -8.83 -7.58
CA LYS A 92 -3.24 -9.54 -6.93
C LYS A 92 -3.60 -8.85 -5.61
N TRP A 93 -4.88 -8.88 -5.24
CA TRP A 93 -5.34 -8.44 -3.93
C TRP A 93 -6.36 -9.40 -3.33
N GLU A 94 -6.43 -9.38 -2.01
CA GLU A 94 -7.38 -10.14 -1.19
C GLU A 94 -8.03 -9.18 -0.19
N LYS A 95 -9.28 -9.42 0.18
CA LYS A 95 -9.93 -8.64 1.22
C LYS A 95 -9.65 -9.28 2.58
N VAL A 96 -9.18 -8.50 3.54
CA VAL A 96 -8.95 -8.95 4.92
C VAL A 96 -9.81 -8.14 5.86
N SER A 97 -10.49 -8.81 6.78
CA SER A 97 -11.10 -8.14 7.92
C SER A 97 -10.09 -8.17 9.06
N LEU A 98 -9.51 -7.02 9.39
CA LEU A 98 -8.75 -6.85 10.61
C LEU A 98 -9.74 -6.49 11.72
N CYS A 99 -10.07 -7.45 12.56
CA CYS A 99 -10.91 -7.20 13.74
C CYS A 99 -10.18 -6.24 14.71
N ARG A 100 -10.98 -5.38 15.35
CA ARG A 100 -10.52 -4.41 16.35
C ARG A 100 -10.23 -5.07 17.69
#